data_AF-A0A2V8TXL7-F1
#
_entry.id   AF-A0A2V8TXL7-F1
#
_cell.length_a   1.000
_cell.length_b   1.000
_cell.length_c   1.000
_cell.angle_alpha   90.00
_cell.angle_beta   90.00
_cell.angle_gamma   90.00
#
_symmetry.space_group_name_H-M   'P 1'
#
loop_
_entity.id
_entity.type
_entity.pdbx_description
1 polymer ?
#
loop_
_entity_poly.entity_id
_entity_poly.type
_entity_poly.pdbx_seq_one_letter_code
_entity_poly.pdbx_strand_id
1 'polypeptide(L)' 'MTETVLDQVRAIAAGLFDIPASQVTPDLGPATFEAWDSVQHLNLMLDLEQTFGVRFEPEDVEQMQSIGLIVRLVEQKRQT' A
#
# COMPACT_ATOMS: atom_id res chain seq x y z
N MET A 1 -8.76 -20.14 1.43
CA MET A 1 -9.35 -18.82 1.12
C MET A 1 -8.30 -18.08 0.31
N THR A 2 -8.63 -17.56 -0.86
CA THR A 2 -7.68 -16.80 -1.67
C THR A 2 -7.57 -15.39 -1.09
N GLU A 3 -6.46 -15.09 -0.41
CA GLU A 3 -6.13 -13.72 -0.04
C GLU A 3 -6.04 -12.86 -1.30
N THR A 4 -6.74 -11.73 -1.29
CA THR A 4 -6.70 -10.76 -2.40
C THR A 4 -5.55 -9.77 -2.18
N VAL A 5 -5.10 -9.09 -3.24
CA VAL A 5 -4.07 -8.04 -3.13
C VAL A 5 -4.47 -7.01 -2.08
N LEU A 6 -5.75 -6.62 -2.02
CA LEU A 6 -6.27 -5.71 -1.01
C LEU A 6 -6.03 -6.19 0.42
N ASP A 7 -6.23 -7.48 0.71
CA ASP A 7 -6.06 -8.03 2.06
C ASP A 7 -4.59 -7.98 2.51
N GLN A 8 -3.68 -8.34 1.60
CA GLN A 8 -2.23 -8.26 1.84
C GLN A 8 -1.75 -6.81 2.02
N VAL A 9 -2.16 -5.89 1.14
CA VAL A 9 -1.82 -4.46 1.29
C VAL A 9 -2.34 -3.91 2.61
N ARG A 10 -3.57 -4.29 3.01
CA ARG A 10 -4.14 -3.91 4.31
C ARG A 10 -3.33 -4.45 5.47
N ALA A 11 -2.88 -5.70 5.42
CA ALA A 11 -2.07 -6.30 6.48
C ALA A 11 -0.72 -5.59 6.65
N ILE A 12 -0.05 -5.26 5.53
CA ILE A 12 1.22 -4.52 5.53
C ILE A 12 1.01 -3.11 6.09
N ALA A 13 0.02 -2.38 5.58
CA ALA A 13 -0.31 -1.04 6.05
C ALA A 13 -0.69 -1.04 7.55
N ALA A 14 -1.49 -2.01 8.00
CA ALA A 14 -1.87 -2.16 9.40
C ALA A 14 -0.64 -2.34 10.31
N GLY A 15 0.31 -3.17 9.90
CA GLY A 15 1.56 -3.38 10.64
C GLY A 15 2.46 -2.15 10.67
N LEU A 16 2.56 -1.42 9.57
CA LEU A 16 3.37 -0.20 9.47
C LEU A 16 2.80 0.97 10.29
N PHE A 17 1.47 1.13 10.24
CA PHE A 17 0.76 2.22 10.90
C PHE A 17 0.37 1.92 12.35
N ASP A 18 0.66 0.71 12.84
CA ASP A 18 0.26 0.23 14.17
C ASP A 18 -1.26 0.37 14.41
N ILE A 19 -2.06 0.09 13.37
CA ILE A 19 -3.53 0.14 13.44
C ILE A 19 -4.15 -1.20 13.00
N PRO A 20 -5.38 -1.51 13.43
CA PRO A 20 -6.06 -2.72 12.97
C PRO A 20 -6.30 -2.69 11.45
N ALA A 21 -6.11 -3.83 10.77
CA ALA A 21 -6.42 -3.95 9.32
C ALA A 21 -7.88 -3.60 8.98
N SER A 22 -8.79 -3.73 9.94
CA SER A 22 -10.19 -3.29 9.81
C SER A 22 -10.34 -1.76 9.70
N GLN A 23 -9.38 -0.98 10.19
CA GLN A 23 -9.33 0.48 10.06
C GLN A 23 -8.65 0.93 8.77
N VAL A 24 -7.94 0.03 8.07
CA VAL A 24 -7.30 0.33 6.79
C VAL A 24 -8.35 0.33 5.68
N THR A 25 -8.93 1.50 5.44
CA THR A 25 -9.91 1.71 4.36
C THR A 25 -9.21 1.95 3.02
N PRO A 26 -9.90 1.74 1.88
CA PRO A 26 -9.35 2.02 0.56
C PRO A 26 -8.98 3.50 0.36
N ASP A 27 -9.68 4.41 1.05
CA ASP A 27 -9.45 5.86 1.04
C ASP A 27 -8.37 6.32 2.04
N LEU A 28 -7.78 5.39 2.82
CA LEU A 28 -6.67 5.71 3.72
C LEU A 28 -5.44 6.05 2.88
N GLY A 29 -4.82 7.19 3.16
CA GLY A 29 -3.69 7.71 2.42
C GLY A 29 -2.96 8.81 3.21
N PRO A 30 -1.83 9.31 2.70
CA PRO A 30 -1.08 10.39 3.36
C PRO A 30 -1.89 11.68 3.57
N ALA A 31 -2.93 11.92 2.77
CA ALA A 31 -3.81 13.06 2.94
C ALA A 31 -4.89 12.86 4.03
N THR A 32 -5.27 11.61 4.32
CA THR A 32 -6.36 11.29 5.28
C THR A 32 -5.84 10.76 6.61
N PHE A 33 -4.60 10.28 6.65
CA PHE A 33 -3.95 9.72 7.83
C PHE A 33 -2.68 10.52 8.16
N GLU A 34 -2.76 11.38 9.18
CA GLU A 34 -1.64 12.26 9.57
C GLU A 34 -0.39 11.49 10.04
N ALA A 35 -0.57 10.29 10.61
CA ALA A 35 0.54 9.44 11.02
C ALA A 35 1.25 8.76 9.83
N TRP A 36 0.75 8.92 8.60
CA TRP A 36 1.44 8.50 7.39
C TRP A 36 2.49 9.56 7.00
N ASP A 37 3.72 9.37 7.48
CA ASP A 37 4.85 10.21 7.10
C ASP A 37 5.64 9.67 5.88
N SER A 38 6.63 10.41 5.42
CA SER A 38 7.47 10.04 4.27
C SER A 38 8.20 8.70 4.45
N VAL A 39 8.66 8.37 5.67
CA VAL A 39 9.32 7.12 6.02
C VAL A 39 8.34 5.96 5.92
N GLN A 40 7.12 6.11 6.46
CA GLN A 40 6.08 5.09 6.34
C GLN A 40 5.68 4.85 4.88
N HIS A 41 5.63 5.91 4.07
CA HIS A 41 5.39 5.80 2.65
C HIS A 41 6.46 4.97 1.93
N LEU A 42 7.74 5.23 2.21
CA LEU A 42 8.86 4.47 1.66
C LEU A 42 8.87 3.02 2.16
N ASN A 43 8.62 2.78 3.44
CA ASN A 43 8.56 1.43 3.99
C ASN A 43 7.43 0.63 3.35
N LEU A 44 6.23 1.23 3.19
CA LEU A 44 5.11 0.60 2.52
C LEU A 44 5.48 0.22 1.09
N MET A 45 6.06 1.15 0.32
CA MET A 45 6.53 0.88 -1.04
C MET A 45 7.49 -0.32 -1.06
N LEU A 46 8.52 -0.33 -0.21
CA LEU A 46 9.52 -1.41 -0.16
C LEU A 46 8.90 -2.76 0.21
N ASP A 47 8.05 -2.82 1.23
CA ASP A 47 7.36 -4.05 1.63
C ASP A 47 6.46 -4.60 0.51
N LEU A 48 5.79 -3.71 -0.22
CA LEU A 48 4.97 -4.09 -1.38
C LEU A 48 5.83 -4.64 -2.52
N GLU A 49 6.97 -4.00 -2.83
CA GLU A 49 7.91 -4.50 -3.84
C GLU A 49 8.42 -5.91 -3.47
N GLN A 50 8.81 -6.12 -2.22
CA GLN A 50 9.30 -7.41 -1.74
C GLN A 50 8.20 -8.48 -1.71
N THR A 51 7.00 -8.13 -1.24
CA THR A 51 5.88 -9.07 -1.08
C THR A 51 5.32 -9.50 -2.43
N PHE A 52 5.10 -8.54 -3.34
CA PHE A 52 4.45 -8.80 -4.61
C PHE A 52 5.43 -9.05 -5.75
N GLY A 53 6.73 -8.81 -5.55
CA GLY A 53 7.77 -8.93 -6.57
C GLY A 53 7.68 -7.86 -7.66
N VAL A 54 7.08 -6.71 -7.35
CA VAL A 54 6.92 -5.58 -8.27
C VAL A 54 7.99 -4.53 -8.02
N ARG A 55 8.17 -3.60 -8.96
CA ARG A 55 9.02 -2.43 -8.79
C ARG A 55 8.22 -1.16 -9.03
N PHE A 56 8.27 -0.23 -8.09
CA PHE A 56 7.61 1.07 -8.24
C PHE A 56 8.61 2.12 -8.71
N GLU A 57 8.16 2.94 -9.64
CA GLU A 57 8.89 4.08 -10.16
C GLU A 57 8.44 5.35 -9.42
N PRO A 58 9.21 6.44 -9.48
CA PRO A 58 8.84 7.69 -8.81
C PRO A 58 7.43 8.18 -9.17
N GLU A 59 7.02 7.97 -10.43
CA GLU A 59 5.67 8.29 -10.93
C GLU A 59 4.57 7.43 -10.30
N ASP A 60 4.86 6.18 -9.91
CA ASP A 60 3.91 5.33 -9.19
C ASP A 60 3.75 5.83 -7.76
N VAL A 61 4.85 6.23 -7.12
CA VAL A 61 4.88 6.77 -5.75
C VAL A 61 4.01 8.03 -5.66
N GLU A 62 4.07 8.91 -6.67
CA GLU A 62 3.17 10.07 -6.75
C GLU A 62 1.68 9.68 -6.84
N GLN A 63 1.38 8.51 -7.41
CA GLN A 63 0.03 7.95 -7.50
C GLN A 63 -0.39 7.13 -6.26
N MET A 64 0.53 6.82 -5.33
CA MET A 64 0.25 6.09 -4.08
C MET A 64 -0.46 6.96 -3.03
N GLN A 65 -1.52 7.65 -3.44
CA GLN A 65 -2.23 8.59 -2.57
C GLN A 65 -3.28 7.92 -1.68
N SER A 66 -3.58 6.64 -1.90
CA SER A 66 -4.51 5.87 -1.08
C SER A 66 -4.28 4.37 -1.23
N ILE A 67 -4.67 3.57 -0.23
CA ILE A 67 -4.60 2.10 -0.27
C ILE A 67 -5.30 1.52 -1.50
N GLY A 68 -6.44 2.07 -1.91
CA GLY A 68 -7.15 1.63 -3.11
C GLY A 68 -6.33 1.82 -4.39
N LEU A 69 -5.62 2.95 -4.52
CA LEU A 69 -4.74 3.23 -5.66
C LEU A 69 -3.51 2.31 -5.65
N ILE A 70 -2.92 2.11 -4.46
CA ILE A 70 -1.79 1.21 -4.28
C ILE A 70 -2.14 -0.21 -4.72
N VAL A 71 -3.30 -0.73 -4.31
CA VAL A 71 -3.78 -2.05 -4.74
C VAL A 71 -3.90 -2.12 -6.27
N ARG A 72 -4.46 -1.09 -6.91
CA ARG A 72 -4.57 -1.04 -8.38
C ARG A 72 -3.21 -1.04 -9.07
N LEU A 73 -2.24 -0.27 -8.56
CA LEU A 73 -0.88 -0.22 -9.08
C LEU A 73 -0.19 -1.58 -8.96
N VAL A 74 -0.29 -2.22 -7.79
CA VAL A 74 0.23 -3.58 -7.56
C VAL A 74 -0.40 -4.57 -8.54
N GLU A 75 -1.72 -4.54 -8.71
CA GLU A 75 -2.42 -5.44 -9.64
C GLU A 75 -1.97 -5.22 -11.09
N GLN A 76 -1.83 -3.96 -11.54
CA GLN A 76 -1.34 -3.65 -12.88
C GLN A 76 0.09 -4.17 -13.10
N LYS A 77 1.00 -3.94 -12.14
CA LYS A 77 2.40 -4.36 -12.27
C LYS A 77 2.58 -5.88 -12.15
N ARG A 78 1.75 -6.58 -11.37
CA ARG A 78 1.78 -8.07 -11.28
C ARG A 78 1.35 -8.77 -12.57
N GLN A 79 0.61 -8.09 -13.44
CA GLN A 79 0.14 -8.64 -14.71
C GLN A 79 1.11 -8.41 -15.87
N THR A 80 2.19 -7.66 -15.64
CA THR A 80 3.23 -7.32 -16.63
C THR A 80 4.50 -8.12 -16.37
#